data_AF-A0A978TXF5-F1
#
_entry.id   AF-A0A978TXF5-F1
#
_cell.length_a   1.000
_cell.length_b   1.000
_cell.length_c   1.000
_cell.angle_alpha   90.00
_cell.angle_beta   90.00
_cell.angle_gamma   90.00
#
_symmetry.space_group_name_H-M   'P 1'
#
loop_
_entity.id
_entity.type
_entity.pdbx_description
1 polymer ?
#
loop_
_entity_poly.entity_id
_entity_poly.type
_entity_poly.pdbx_seq_one_letter_code
_entity_poly.pdbx_strand_id
1 'polypeptide(L)'
;YNTLDGTWLWGWDHPSVVPALQNHARSLRDYGAAQGIDRLTTRKLHCSEPEAWELTALACCLCHAEGAYCGPAGTTLVFMTFGKTTISPGNG
;
A
#
# COMPACT_ATOMS: atom_id res chain seq x y z
N TYR A 1 6.89 -3.49 2.61
CA TYR A 1 8.32 -3.19 2.45
C TYR A 1 9.11 -4.03 3.43
N ASN A 2 10.02 -4.86 2.98
CA ASN A 2 10.88 -5.67 3.83
C ASN A 2 12.16 -4.88 4.14
N THR A 3 12.43 -4.64 5.43
CA THR A 3 13.55 -3.81 5.88
C THR A 3 14.90 -4.52 5.76
N LEU A 4 14.92 -5.83 5.52
CA LEU A 4 16.16 -6.61 5.38
C LEU A 4 16.73 -6.56 3.97
N ASP A 5 15.88 -6.64 2.95
CA ASP A 5 16.30 -6.76 1.54
C ASP A 5 15.89 -5.55 0.67
N GLY A 6 15.22 -4.56 1.25
CA GLY A 6 14.82 -3.34 0.53
C GLY A 6 13.82 -3.64 -0.59
N THR A 7 12.86 -4.52 -0.33
CA THR A 7 11.86 -4.93 -1.33
C THR A 7 10.44 -4.56 -0.95
N TRP A 8 9.68 -4.18 -1.95
CA TRP A 8 8.24 -3.94 -1.88
C TRP A 8 7.50 -5.09 -2.56
N LEU A 9 6.44 -5.58 -1.90
CA LEU A 9 5.52 -6.57 -2.43
C LEU A 9 4.12 -5.96 -2.38
N TRP A 10 3.43 -5.95 -3.51
CA TRP A 10 2.11 -5.34 -3.61
C TRP A 10 1.01 -6.17 -2.93
N GLY A 11 0.05 -5.48 -2.30
CA GLY A 11 -1.10 -6.11 -1.67
C GLY A 11 -2.00 -6.90 -2.62
N TRP A 12 -2.05 -6.55 -3.92
CA TRP A 12 -2.88 -7.23 -4.93
C TRP A 12 -2.44 -8.66 -5.27
N ASP A 13 -1.26 -9.09 -4.81
CA ASP A 13 -0.75 -10.46 -4.95
C ASP A 13 -0.11 -10.98 -3.66
N HIS A 14 -0.49 -10.40 -2.52
CA HIS A 14 -0.02 -10.83 -1.21
C HIS A 14 -1.00 -11.85 -0.60
N PRO A 15 -0.62 -13.13 -0.40
CA PRO A 15 -1.54 -14.20 -0.01
C PRO A 15 -2.21 -13.97 1.35
N SER A 16 -1.55 -13.25 2.25
CA SER A 16 -2.10 -12.93 3.59
C SER A 16 -3.01 -11.69 3.62
N VAL A 17 -3.22 -10.98 2.50
CA VAL A 17 -4.09 -9.81 2.45
C VAL A 17 -5.46 -10.24 1.95
N VAL A 18 -6.51 -10.04 2.76
CA VAL A 18 -7.87 -10.40 2.36
C VAL A 18 -8.33 -9.57 1.14
N PRO A 19 -9.15 -10.11 0.21
CA PRO A 19 -9.47 -9.44 -1.04
C PRO A 19 -10.02 -8.02 -0.92
N ALA A 20 -10.76 -7.72 0.16
CA ALA A 20 -11.30 -6.40 0.43
C ALA A 20 -10.20 -5.33 0.65
N LEU A 21 -9.08 -5.70 1.26
CA LEU A 21 -7.95 -4.79 1.53
C LEU A 21 -7.03 -4.60 0.31
N GLN A 22 -7.22 -5.39 -0.73
CA GLN A 22 -6.41 -5.33 -1.95
C GLN A 22 -6.92 -4.28 -2.97
N ASN A 23 -8.08 -3.67 -2.75
CA ASN A 23 -8.76 -2.82 -3.73
C ASN A 23 -7.88 -1.68 -4.24
N HIS A 24 -7.29 -0.88 -3.36
CA HIS A 24 -6.45 0.25 -3.79
C HIS A 24 -5.17 -0.21 -4.49
N ALA A 25 -4.59 -1.33 -4.06
CA ALA A 25 -3.44 -1.92 -4.73
C ALA A 25 -3.80 -2.36 -6.17
N ARG A 26 -4.97 -2.97 -6.38
CA ARG A 26 -5.46 -3.32 -7.72
C ARG A 26 -5.68 -2.09 -8.60
N SER A 27 -6.29 -1.03 -8.08
CA SER A 27 -6.46 0.23 -8.81
C SER A 27 -5.13 0.81 -9.30
N LEU A 28 -4.07 0.70 -8.50
CA LEU A 28 -2.73 1.14 -8.88
C LEU A 28 -2.14 0.27 -9.99
N ARG A 29 -2.35 -1.04 -9.93
CA ARG A 29 -1.92 -1.96 -10.99
C ARG A 29 -2.62 -1.65 -12.30
N ASP A 30 -3.94 -1.43 -12.27
CA ASP A 30 -4.74 -1.14 -13.45
C ASP A 30 -4.35 0.21 -14.06
N TYR A 31 -4.13 1.23 -13.22
CA TYR A 31 -3.57 2.51 -13.65
C TYR A 31 -2.16 2.35 -14.26
N GLY A 32 -1.30 1.58 -13.62
CA GLY A 32 0.04 1.28 -14.12
C GLY A 32 0.02 0.62 -15.50
N ALA A 33 -0.86 -0.35 -15.69
CA ALA A 33 -1.05 -1.01 -16.98
C ALA A 33 -1.55 -0.04 -18.06
N ALA A 34 -2.50 0.83 -17.72
CA ALA A 34 -3.04 1.83 -18.64
C ALA A 34 -2.01 2.91 -19.04
N GLN A 35 -1.08 3.24 -18.15
CA GLN A 35 -0.09 4.30 -18.35
C GLN A 35 1.31 3.79 -18.74
N GLY A 36 1.53 2.47 -18.81
CA GLY A 36 2.84 1.87 -19.09
C GLY A 36 3.87 2.09 -17.97
N ILE A 37 3.43 2.08 -16.70
CA ILE A 37 4.29 2.30 -15.53
C ILE A 37 4.63 0.97 -14.87
N ASP A 38 5.77 0.39 -15.24
CA ASP A 38 6.21 -0.94 -14.80
C ASP A 38 6.31 -1.09 -13.27
N ARG A 39 6.66 -0.02 -12.55
CA ARG A 39 6.75 -0.06 -11.07
C ARG A 39 5.41 -0.41 -10.41
N LEU A 40 4.28 -0.12 -11.04
CA LEU A 40 2.95 -0.38 -10.48
C LEU A 40 2.40 -1.77 -10.86
N THR A 41 2.96 -2.39 -11.90
CA THR A 41 2.57 -3.71 -12.40
C THR A 41 3.55 -4.82 -11.99
N THR A 42 4.78 -4.46 -11.63
CA THR A 42 5.80 -5.38 -11.14
C THR A 42 5.46 -5.88 -9.74
N ARG A 43 5.18 -7.18 -9.61
CA ARG A 43 4.77 -7.86 -8.37
C ARG A 43 5.64 -7.51 -7.15
N LYS A 44 6.95 -7.71 -7.29
CA LYS A 44 7.97 -7.47 -6.26
C LYS A 44 9.07 -6.62 -6.87
N LEU A 45 9.40 -5.50 -6.25
CA LEU A 45 10.41 -4.56 -6.75
C LEU A 45 11.33 -4.10 -5.62
N HIS A 46 12.56 -3.74 -5.96
CA HIS A 46 13.47 -3.07 -5.03
C HIS A 46 13.07 -1.60 -4.90
N CYS A 47 12.99 -1.12 -3.67
CA CYS A 47 12.79 0.29 -3.37
C CYS A 47 13.39 0.61 -2.00
N SER A 48 13.56 1.90 -1.73
CA SER A 48 13.83 2.42 -0.40
C SER A 48 12.54 2.60 0.40
N GLU A 49 12.65 2.81 1.71
CA GLU A 49 11.49 3.13 2.54
C GLU A 49 10.79 4.45 2.14
N PRO A 50 11.50 5.55 1.78
CA PRO A 50 10.87 6.74 1.21
C PRO A 50 10.06 6.45 -0.06
N GLU A 51 10.59 5.64 -0.98
CA GLU A 51 9.86 5.24 -2.19
C GLU A 51 8.62 4.40 -1.86
N ALA A 52 8.65 3.58 -0.79
CA ALA A 52 7.47 2.87 -0.31
C ALA A 52 6.37 3.83 0.18
N TRP A 53 6.75 4.94 0.83
CA TRP A 53 5.82 6.03 1.17
C TRP A 53 5.29 6.76 -0.06
N GLU A 54 6.12 7.00 -1.08
CA GLU A 54 5.67 7.62 -2.34
C GLU A 54 4.62 6.74 -3.06
N LEU A 55 4.85 5.43 -3.15
CA LEU A 55 3.87 4.48 -3.69
C LEU A 55 2.56 4.49 -2.90
N THR A 56 2.66 4.64 -1.57
CA THR A 56 1.49 4.71 -0.68
C THR A 56 0.75 6.04 -0.83
N ALA A 57 1.47 7.15 -0.99
CA ALA A 57 0.89 8.45 -1.25
C ALA A 57 0.16 8.49 -2.60
N LEU A 58 0.75 7.87 -3.63
CA LEU A 58 0.10 7.67 -4.92
C LEU A 58 -1.21 6.88 -4.76
N ALA A 59 -1.22 5.84 -3.91
CA ALA A 59 -2.44 5.09 -3.61
C ALA A 59 -3.51 5.96 -2.95
N CYS A 60 -3.13 6.78 -1.97
CA CYS A 60 -4.06 7.74 -1.36
C CYS A 60 -4.66 8.70 -2.39
N CYS A 61 -3.81 9.30 -3.24
CA CYS A 61 -4.23 10.26 -4.24
C CYS A 61 -5.16 9.63 -5.30
N LEU A 62 -4.75 8.50 -5.87
CA LEU A 62 -5.50 7.83 -6.95
C LEU A 62 -6.84 7.27 -6.46
N CYS A 63 -6.89 6.78 -5.22
CA CYS A 63 -8.07 6.11 -4.66
C CYS A 63 -8.91 7.04 -3.75
N HIS A 64 -8.59 8.33 -3.69
CA HIS A 64 -9.29 9.31 -2.85
C HIS A 64 -9.40 8.86 -1.37
N ALA A 65 -8.33 8.25 -0.84
CA ALA A 65 -8.28 7.86 0.57
C ALA A 65 -8.07 9.09 1.47
N GLU A 66 -8.51 9.02 2.73
CA GLU A 66 -8.31 10.11 3.70
C GLU A 66 -6.88 10.13 4.25
N GLY A 67 -6.19 9.00 4.23
CA GLY A 67 -4.83 8.92 4.72
C GLY A 67 -4.18 7.56 4.53
N ALA A 68 -2.93 7.50 4.97
CA ALA A 68 -2.11 6.31 4.98
C ALA A 68 -1.63 5.99 6.39
N TYR A 69 -1.47 4.70 6.65
CA TYR A 69 -0.92 4.15 7.87
C TYR A 69 0.22 3.19 7.52
N CYS A 70 1.29 3.23 8.32
CA CYS A 70 2.38 2.27 8.26
C CYS A 70 2.59 1.64 9.63
N GLY A 71 2.63 0.31 9.67
CA GLY A 71 2.83 -0.46 10.89
C GLY A 71 3.84 -1.59 10.71
N PRO A 72 4.62 -1.92 11.76
CA PRO A 72 5.56 -3.03 11.70
C PRO A 72 4.84 -4.38 11.76
N ALA A 73 5.36 -5.36 11.02
CA ALA A 73 4.99 -6.77 11.02
C ALA A 73 6.28 -7.60 10.93
N GLY A 74 6.93 -7.82 12.09
CA GLY A 74 8.27 -8.40 12.14
C GLY A 74 9.29 -7.51 11.43
N THR A 75 9.99 -8.04 10.44
CA THR A 75 10.97 -7.29 9.62
C THR A 75 10.34 -6.62 8.39
N THR A 76 9.01 -6.57 8.33
CA THR A 76 8.27 -5.95 7.22
C THR A 76 7.48 -4.76 7.74
N LEU A 77 7.55 -3.64 7.04
CA LEU A 77 6.63 -2.53 7.20
C LEU A 77 5.43 -2.73 6.26
N VAL A 78 4.22 -2.71 6.81
CA VAL A 78 2.98 -2.83 6.07
C VAL A 78 2.36 -1.45 5.90
N PHE A 79 2.15 -1.06 4.65
CA PHE A 79 1.60 0.22 4.26
C PHE A 79 0.16 0.02 3.82
N MET A 80 -0.73 0.82 4.38
CA MET A 80 -2.17 0.73 4.15
C MET A 80 -2.71 2.13 3.92
N THR A 81 -3.77 2.23 3.14
CA THR A 81 -4.55 3.46 3.00
C THR A 81 -5.89 3.23 3.67
N PHE A 82 -6.51 4.28 4.20
CA PHE A 82 -7.79 4.21 4.89
C PHE A 82 -8.74 5.31 4.42
N GLY A 83 -10.03 4.98 4.40
CA GLY A 83 -11.10 5.93 4.12
C GLY A 83 -11.55 6.64 5.40
N LYS A 84 -12.83 7.03 5.41
CA LYS A 84 -13.41 7.83 6.49
C LYS A 84 -13.11 7.31 7.89
N THR A 85 -12.46 8.15 8.69
CA THR A 85 -12.21 7.86 10.11
C THR A 85 -13.28 8.50 10.99
N THR A 86 -13.66 7.79 12.06
CA THR A 86 -14.59 8.31 13.07
C THR A 86 -13.93 8.23 14.44
N ILE A 87 -14.06 9.31 15.22
CA ILE A 87 -13.63 9.33 16.62
C ILE A 87 -14.85 8.97 17.47
N SER A 88 -14.76 7.87 18.22
CA SER A 88 -15.74 7.52 19.25
C SER A 88 -15.18 7.90 20.62
N PRO A 89 -16.00 8.44 21.55
CA PRO A 89 -15.57 8.65 22.93
C PRO A 89 -15.07 7.33 23.51
N GLY A 90 -13.89 7.32 24.12
CA GLY A 90 -13.42 6.16 24.86
C GLY A 90 -14.30 5.97 26.08
N ASN A 91 -14.96 4.82 26.21
CA ASN A 91 -15.61 4.43 27.45
C ASN A 91 -14.50 4.16 28.47
N GLY A 92 -14.24 5.15 29.34
CA GLY A 92 -13.42 4.99 30.54
C GLY A 92 -14.14 4.24 31.64
#